data_AF-A0A1F9AG41-F1
#
_entry.id   AF-A0A1F9AG41-F1
#
_cell.length_a   1.000
_cell.length_b   1.000
_cell.length_c   1.000
_cell.angle_alpha   90.00
_cell.angle_beta   90.00
_cell.angle_gamma   90.00
#
_symmetry.space_group_name_H-M   'P 1'
#
loop_
_entity.id
_entity.type
_entity.pdbx_description
1 polymer ?
#
loop_
_entity_poly.entity_id
_entity_poly.type
_entity_poly.pdbx_seq_one_letter_code
_entity_poly.pdbx_strand_id
1 'polypeptide(L)'
;MPGVVAELGELGPGAVITEAGLARMFGRHPASIKRAVSRGELPRPCKLLGAPTWTAGAIVKHLEARLAQVQVEAEKLAAKVQKLRP
;
A
#
# COMPACT_ATOMS: atom_id res chain seq x y z
N MET A 1 4.21 2.35 14.97
CA MET A 1 3.27 2.79 13.92
C MET A 1 1.95 3.07 14.60
N PRO A 2 1.14 4.03 14.15
CA PRO A 2 -0.26 4.09 14.57
C PRO A 2 -0.92 2.73 14.26
N GLY A 3 -1.67 2.19 15.21
CA GLY A 3 -2.26 0.84 15.11
C GLY A 3 -3.40 0.74 14.09
N VAL A 4 -4.02 1.86 13.73
CA VAL A 4 -5.08 1.98 12.73
C VAL A 4 -4.87 3.28 11.96
N VAL A 5 -4.96 3.24 10.63
CA VAL A 5 -4.95 4.43 9.77
C VAL A 5 -6.37 4.66 9.25
N ALA A 6 -7.29 5.03 10.15
CA ALA A 6 -8.71 5.19 9.87
C ALA A 6 -8.96 6.25 8.79
N GLU A 7 -8.12 7.30 8.79
CA GLU A 7 -8.16 8.41 7.84
C GLU A 7 -8.17 7.93 6.38
N LEU A 8 -7.48 6.83 6.04
CA LEU A 8 -7.46 6.34 4.65
C LEU A 8 -8.80 5.76 4.20
N GLY A 9 -9.57 5.17 5.10
CA GLY A 9 -10.90 4.61 4.81
C GLY A 9 -12.01 5.65 4.80
N GLU A 10 -11.84 6.73 5.56
CA GLU A 10 -12.79 7.86 5.60
C GLU A 10 -12.64 8.78 4.38
N LEU A 11 -11.42 8.93 3.88
CA LEU A 11 -11.14 9.64 2.64
C LEU A 11 -11.71 8.82 1.48
N GLY A 12 -12.88 9.22 0.98
CA GLY A 12 -13.52 8.60 -0.18
C GLY A 12 -12.52 8.35 -1.33
N PRO A 13 -12.76 7.37 -2.21
CA PRO A 13 -11.72 6.80 -3.08
C PRO A 13 -11.04 7.79 -4.03
N GLY A 14 -11.69 8.91 -4.37
CA GLY A 14 -11.15 9.99 -5.21
C GLY A 14 -10.31 11.04 -4.45
N ALA A 15 -10.20 10.96 -3.13
CA ALA A 15 -9.47 11.92 -2.32
C ALA A 15 -7.99 11.95 -2.68
N VAL A 16 -7.49 13.14 -3.03
CA VAL A 16 -6.09 13.35 -3.40
C VAL A 16 -5.23 13.52 -2.16
N ILE A 17 -4.21 12.67 -2.03
CA ILE A 17 -3.27 12.64 -0.92
C ILE A 17 -1.87 12.96 -1.46
N THR A 18 -1.24 13.96 -0.88
CA THR A 18 0.16 14.33 -1.20
C THR A 18 1.14 13.49 -0.40
N GLU A 19 2.42 13.47 -0.79
CA GLU A 19 3.49 12.83 -0.01
C GLU A 19 3.51 13.29 1.46
N ALA A 20 3.35 14.60 1.70
CA ALA A 20 3.34 15.16 3.05
C ALA A 20 2.09 14.72 3.83
N GLY A 21 0.92 14.66 3.19
CA GLY A 21 -0.30 14.13 3.79
C GLY A 21 -0.14 12.68 4.19
N LEU A 22 0.38 11.85 3.27
CA LEU A 22 0.62 10.43 3.51
C LEU A 22 1.64 10.19 4.63
N ALA A 23 2.70 11.01 4.68
CA ALA A 23 3.69 10.99 5.74
C ALA A 23 3.05 11.28 7.11
N ARG A 24 2.15 12.27 7.18
CA ARG A 24 1.39 12.59 8.39
C ARG A 24 0.47 11.44 8.80
N MET A 25 -0.33 10.90 7.88
CA MET A 25 -1.26 9.80 8.13
C MET A 25 -0.56 8.57 8.72
N PHE A 26 0.61 8.21 8.18
CA PHE A 26 1.38 7.07 8.68
C PHE A 26 2.25 7.39 9.91
N GLY A 27 2.30 8.66 10.35
CA GLY A 27 3.19 9.10 11.43
C GLY A 27 4.67 8.89 11.09
N ARG A 28 5.06 9.15 9.83
CA ARG A 28 6.42 8.93 9.31
C ARG A 28 6.99 10.18 8.65
N HIS A 29 8.32 10.20 8.51
CA HIS A 29 9.00 11.22 7.72
C HIS A 29 8.74 11.04 6.20
N PRO A 30 8.60 12.10 5.39
CA PRO A 30 8.37 12.00 3.93
C PRO A 30 9.39 11.12 3.18
N ALA A 31 10.67 11.16 3.59
CA ALA A 31 11.70 10.27 3.05
C ALA A 31 11.37 8.76 3.20
N SER A 32 10.60 8.39 4.23
CA SER A 32 10.14 7.01 4.40
C SER A 32 9.05 6.64 3.39
N ILE A 33 8.20 7.59 3.00
CA ILE A 33 7.22 7.41 1.92
C ILE A 33 7.95 7.17 0.59
N LYS A 34 8.94 7.98 0.26
CA LYS A 34 9.76 7.78 -0.96
C LYS A 34 10.42 6.40 -0.99
N ARG A 35 10.95 5.94 0.14
CA ARG A 35 11.54 4.59 0.26
C ARG A 35 10.50 3.48 0.17
N ALA A 36 9.30 3.68 0.71
CA ALA A 36 8.21 2.72 0.55
C ALA A 36 7.80 2.58 -0.92
N VAL A 37 7.72 3.69 -1.66
CA VAL A 37 7.51 3.68 -3.11
C VAL A 37 8.63 2.93 -3.84
N SER A 38 9.91 3.19 -3.51
CA SER A 38 11.03 2.52 -4.17
C SER A 38 11.07 1.01 -3.92
N ARG A 39 10.60 0.56 -2.75
CA ARG A 39 10.43 -0.87 -2.41
C ARG A 39 9.16 -1.50 -2.98
N GLY A 40 8.30 -0.74 -3.65
CA GLY A 40 7.01 -1.21 -4.15
C GLY A 40 5.95 -1.42 -3.07
N GLU A 41 6.20 -0.94 -1.84
CA GLU A 41 5.21 -0.99 -0.76
C GLU A 41 4.00 -0.10 -1.04
N LEU A 42 4.26 1.05 -1.67
CA LEU A 42 3.25 1.99 -2.14
C LEU A 42 3.25 2.05 -3.67
N PRO A 43 2.11 2.38 -4.30
CA PRO A 43 2.03 2.56 -5.73
C PRO A 43 2.89 3.74 -6.20
N ARG A 44 3.27 3.77 -7.48
CA ARG A 44 3.98 4.92 -8.05
C ARG A 44 3.08 6.17 -8.03
N PRO A 45 3.58 7.34 -7.61
CA PRO A 45 2.78 8.57 -7.56
C PRO A 45 2.50 9.13 -8.95
N CYS A 46 1.38 9.84 -9.08
CA CYS A 46 1.16 10.83 -10.13
C CYS A 46 1.72 12.19 -9.69
N LYS A 47 2.21 12.99 -10.63
CA LYS A 47 2.64 14.37 -10.37
C LYS A 47 1.45 15.31 -10.52
N LEU A 48 1.11 16.03 -9.45
CA LEU A 48 0.11 17.09 -9.47
C LEU A 48 0.71 18.34 -8.84
N LEU A 49 0.74 19.45 -9.58
CA LEU A 49 1.32 20.72 -9.13
C LEU A 49 2.77 20.57 -8.61
N GLY A 50 3.58 19.74 -9.26
CA GLY A 50 4.97 19.46 -8.89
C GLY A 50 5.14 18.45 -7.73
N ALA A 51 4.09 18.18 -6.97
CA ALA A 51 4.12 17.26 -5.84
C ALA A 51 3.78 15.82 -6.26
N PRO A 52 4.41 14.79 -5.65
CA PRO A 52 3.93 13.42 -5.74
C PRO A 52 2.59 13.26 -5.01
N THR A 53 1.62 12.69 -5.71
CA THR A 53 0.25 12.53 -5.24
C THR A 53 -0.32 11.16 -5.60
N TRP A 54 -1.27 10.72 -4.79
CA TRP A 54 -2.06 9.52 -4.98
C TRP A 54 -3.52 9.83 -4.73
N THR A 55 -4.41 8.95 -5.18
CA THR A 55 -5.75 8.89 -4.62
C THR A 55 -5.81 7.86 -3.50
N ALA A 56 -6.69 8.05 -2.53
CA ALA A 56 -6.95 7.05 -1.48
C ALA A 56 -7.27 5.68 -2.11
N GLY A 57 -8.13 5.65 -3.13
CA GLY A 57 -8.50 4.43 -3.84
C GLY A 57 -7.34 3.74 -4.55
N ALA A 58 -6.38 4.48 -5.11
CA ALA A 58 -5.20 3.88 -5.72
C ALA A 58 -4.30 3.17 -4.69
N ILE A 59 -4.18 3.73 -3.49
CA ILE A 59 -3.43 3.12 -2.39
C ILE A 59 -4.15 1.86 -1.90
N VAL A 60 -5.46 1.94 -1.65
CA VAL A 60 -6.27 0.80 -1.21
C VAL A 60 -6.21 -0.34 -2.23
N LYS A 61 -6.44 -0.05 -3.51
CA LYS A 61 -6.38 -1.05 -4.58
C LYS A 61 -5.01 -1.72 -4.70
N HIS A 62 -3.92 -0.97 -4.49
CA HIS A 62 -2.57 -1.53 -4.47
C HIS A 62 -2.38 -2.52 -3.32
N LEU A 63 -2.88 -2.19 -2.13
CA LEU A 63 -2.83 -3.08 -0.98
C LEU A 63 -3.67 -4.35 -1.19
N GLU A 64 -4.90 -4.21 -1.70
CA GLU A 64 -5.77 -5.34 -2.02
C GLU A 64 -5.11 -6.31 -3.03
N ALA A 65 -4.51 -5.77 -4.09
CA ALA A 65 -3.81 -6.58 -5.08
C ALA A 65 -2.63 -7.35 -4.46
N ARG A 66 -1.88 -6.72 -3.54
CA ARG A 66 -0.78 -7.38 -2.85
C ARG A 66 -1.26 -8.47 -1.88
N LEU A 67 -2.33 -8.22 -1.13
CA LEU A 67 -2.92 -9.23 -0.25
C LEU A 67 -3.40 -10.44 -1.05
N ALA A 68 -4.03 -10.23 -2.21
CA ALA A 68 -4.44 -11.31 -3.09
C ALA A 68 -3.25 -12.13 -3.60
N GLN A 69 -2.14 -11.49 -3.96
CA GLN A 69 -0.92 -12.19 -4.39
C GLN A 69 -0.34 -13.06 -3.28
N VAL A 70 -0.24 -12.52 -2.05
CA VAL A 70 0.25 -13.26 -0.88
C VAL A 70 -0.62 -14.48 -0.60
N GLN A 71 -1.96 -14.34 -0.72
CA GLN A 71 -2.89 -15.46 -0.55
C GLN A 71 -2.65 -16.57 -1.58
N VAL A 72 -2.50 -16.21 -2.85
CA VAL A 72 -2.23 -17.18 -3.93
C VAL A 72 -0.89 -17.90 -3.72
N GLU A 73 0.14 -17.20 -3.24
CA GLU A 73 1.43 -17.80 -2.91
C GLU A 73 1.34 -18.77 -1.73
N ALA A 74 0.58 -18.43 -0.70
CA ALA A 74 0.34 -19.29 0.46
C ALA A 74 -0.38 -20.60 0.04
N GLU A 75 -1.40 -20.50 -0.82
CA GLU A 75 -2.13 -21.66 -1.35
C GLU A 75 -1.23 -22.57 -2.18
N LYS A 76 -0.39 -22.00 -3.05
CA LYS A 76 0.59 -22.76 -3.83
C LYS A 76 1.60 -23.46 -2.94
N LEU A 77 2.05 -22.80 -1.87
CA LEU A 77 2.98 -23.39 -0.91
C LEU A 77 2.31 -24.55 -0.15
N ALA A 78 1.08 -24.36 0.33
CA ALA A 78 0.32 -25.40 1.02
C ALA A 78 0.08 -26.63 0.13
N ALA A 79 -0.27 -26.42 -1.14
CA ALA A 79 -0.45 -27.49 -2.12
C ALA A 79 0.86 -28.26 -2.39
N LYS A 80 2.01 -27.57 -2.43
CA LYS A 80 3.33 -28.23 -2.55
C LYS A 80 3.67 -29.05 -1.31
N VAL A 81 3.44 -28.50 -0.11
CA VAL A 81 3.67 -29.22 1.16
C VAL A 81 2.81 -30.47 1.25
N GLN A 82 1.54 -30.41 0.83
CA GLN A 82 0.65 -31.58 0.84
C GLN A 82 1.12 -32.69 -0.12
N LYS A 83 1.65 -32.33 -1.30
CA LYS A 83 2.19 -33.29 -2.29
C LYS A 83 3.51 -33.92 -1.86
N LEU A 84 4.25 -33.29 -0.96
CA LEU A 84 5.56 -33.76 -0.45
C LEU A 84 5.44 -34.53 0.88
N ARG A 85 4.24 -34.71 1.41
CA ARG A 85 4.00 -35.56 2.58
C ARG A 85 3.99 -37.04 2.15
N PRO A 86 4.78 -37.91 2.80
CA PRO A 86 4.84 -39.34 2.50
C PRO A 86 3.54 -40.08 2.82
#